data_AF-A0A061I164-F1
#
_entry.id   AF-A0A061I164-F1
#
_cell.length_a   1.000
_cell.length_b   1.000
_cell.length_c   1.000
_cell.angle_alpha   90.00
_cell.angle_beta   90.00
_cell.angle_gamma   90.00
#
_symmetry.space_group_name_H-M   'P 1'
#
loop_
_entity.id
_entity.type
_entity.pdbx_description
1 polymer ?
#
loop_
_entity_poly.entity_id
_entity_poly.type
_entity_poly.pdbx_seq_one_letter_code
_entity_poly.pdbx_strand_id
1 'polypeptide(L)'
;MEHRSSGTRIFLKPKGGLLFVVPSVERSMAERGARVFSCGYQNSTRFWFPCVDSYSELCRWKLEFTVDAAMVAISNGDLVETVYTHDMRKKTFHYMLPIPTAASNISLAIGPFEILVDPYMHEVTHFCLPQLLPLLKDTTSDLHKVF
;
A
#
# COMPACT_ATOMS: atom_id res chain seq x y z
N MET A 1 34.24 -14.16 -3.02
CA MET A 1 32.91 -14.83 -2.93
C MET A 1 31.92 -13.73 -2.55
N GLU A 2 31.32 -13.11 -3.56
CA GLU A 2 30.48 -11.92 -3.40
C GLU A 2 29.11 -12.29 -2.81
N HIS A 3 28.82 -11.77 -1.62
CA HIS A 3 27.47 -11.73 -1.08
C HIS A 3 26.72 -10.54 -1.71
N ARG A 4 25.75 -10.85 -2.59
CA ARG A 4 24.75 -9.88 -3.07
C ARG A 4 23.85 -9.45 -1.92
N SER A 5 24.14 -8.30 -1.35
CA SER A 5 23.22 -7.58 -0.46
C SER A 5 22.08 -7.01 -1.29
N SER A 6 20.87 -7.53 -1.08
CA SER A 6 19.63 -7.01 -1.67
C SER A 6 19.48 -5.53 -1.33
N GLY A 7 19.37 -4.70 -2.36
CA GLY A 7 19.42 -3.24 -2.30
C GLY A 7 18.26 -2.61 -1.51
N THR A 8 18.34 -2.66 -0.19
CA THR A 8 17.42 -1.96 0.70
C THR A 8 17.79 -0.48 0.69
N ARG A 9 17.07 0.35 -0.08
CA ARG A 9 17.16 1.81 -0.01
C ARG A 9 16.19 2.33 1.05
N ILE A 10 16.72 3.01 2.06
CA ILE A 10 15.95 3.62 3.15
C ILE A 10 15.64 5.08 2.77
N PHE A 11 14.36 5.41 2.56
CA PHE A 11 13.92 6.79 2.32
C PHE A 11 13.57 7.45 3.65
N LEU A 12 14.45 8.31 4.19
CA LEU A 12 14.28 8.83 5.55
C LEU A 12 13.31 10.02 5.67
N LYS A 13 13.15 10.87 4.64
CA LYS A 13 12.15 11.95 4.57
C LYS A 13 11.94 12.36 3.10
N PRO A 14 11.15 11.62 2.31
CA PRO A 14 10.98 11.95 0.90
C PRO A 14 10.33 13.32 0.75
N LYS A 15 10.86 14.13 -0.18
CA LYS A 15 10.28 15.43 -0.57
C LYS A 15 9.18 15.29 -1.64
N GLY A 16 8.92 14.07 -2.11
CA GLY A 16 7.93 13.74 -3.13
C GLY A 16 7.77 12.22 -3.29
N GLY A 17 6.74 11.78 -4.00
CA GLY A 17 6.44 10.36 -4.24
C GLY A 17 5.69 9.69 -3.09
N LEU A 18 6.27 9.68 -1.89
CA LEU A 18 5.64 9.12 -0.68
C LEU A 18 5.41 10.23 0.35
N LEU A 19 4.23 10.23 0.99
CA LEU A 19 3.91 11.09 2.11
C LEU A 19 3.82 10.25 3.40
N PHE A 20 4.58 10.66 4.41
CA PHE A 20 4.58 10.05 5.74
C PHE A 20 3.80 10.93 6.70
N VAL A 21 2.66 10.44 7.17
CA VAL A 21 1.85 11.10 8.19
C VAL A 21 2.10 10.38 9.50
N VAL A 22 2.89 10.99 10.38
CA VAL A 22 3.29 10.41 11.67
C VAL A 22 2.91 11.40 12.79
N PRO A 23 1.80 11.19 13.51
CA PRO A 23 1.37 12.09 14.58
C PRO A 23 2.36 12.11 15.74
N SER A 24 2.63 13.27 16.35
CA SER A 24 3.74 13.50 17.30
C SER A 24 3.56 12.95 18.73
N VAL A 25 2.72 11.93 18.92
CA VAL A 25 2.38 11.37 20.25
C VAL A 25 3.25 10.14 20.56
N GLU A 26 3.69 9.96 21.81
CA GLU A 26 4.44 8.78 22.26
C GLU A 26 3.51 7.57 22.51
N ARG A 27 3.12 6.90 21.42
CA ARG A 27 2.40 5.59 21.41
C ARG A 27 2.93 4.70 20.26
N SER A 28 2.43 3.47 20.12
CA SER A 28 2.78 2.64 18.96
C SER A 28 2.35 3.28 17.64
N MET A 29 2.97 2.90 16.51
CA MET A 29 2.67 3.49 15.19
C MET A 29 1.19 3.36 14.80
N ALA A 30 0.58 2.21 15.10
CA ALA A 30 -0.83 1.96 14.81
C ALA A 30 -1.76 2.80 15.70
N GLU A 31 -1.49 2.89 17.01
CA GLU A 31 -2.25 3.74 17.94
C GLU A 31 -2.14 5.23 17.61
N ARG A 32 -1.02 5.63 17.01
CA ARG A 32 -0.81 6.99 16.52
C ARG A 32 -1.56 7.27 15.22
N GLY A 33 -2.13 6.27 14.54
CA GLY A 33 -2.68 6.45 13.19
C GLY A 33 -1.61 6.79 12.16
N ALA A 34 -0.37 6.32 12.36
CA ALA A 34 0.71 6.57 11.42
C ALA A 34 0.42 5.88 10.08
N ARG A 35 0.57 6.61 8.99
CA ARG A 35 0.30 6.12 7.63
C ARG A 35 1.30 6.66 6.63
N VAL A 36 1.55 5.87 5.60
CA VAL A 36 2.38 6.22 4.47
C VAL A 36 1.57 5.98 3.21
N PHE A 37 1.57 6.90 2.26
CA PHE A 37 0.96 6.63 0.98
C PHE A 37 1.69 7.33 -0.16
N SER A 38 1.67 6.72 -1.33
CA SER A 38 2.13 7.34 -2.56
C SER A 38 1.18 8.46 -2.93
N CYS A 39 1.71 9.68 -3.07
CA CYS A 39 0.97 10.85 -3.46
C CYS A 39 1.84 11.65 -4.43
N GLY A 40 1.30 11.92 -5.62
CA GLY A 40 2.02 12.65 -6.64
C GLY A 40 1.22 12.78 -7.91
N TYR A 41 1.52 13.82 -8.67
CA TYR A 41 1.02 14.01 -10.02
C TYR A 41 1.81 13.13 -11.01
N GLN A 42 1.43 13.11 -12.28
CA GLN A 42 2.10 12.35 -13.34
C GLN A 42 3.63 12.27 -13.18
N ASN A 43 4.20 11.08 -13.38
CA ASN A 43 5.64 10.81 -13.27
C ASN A 43 6.27 11.04 -11.87
N SER A 44 5.53 10.79 -10.80
CA SER A 44 6.04 10.86 -9.42
C SER A 44 6.59 9.52 -8.89
N THR A 45 6.40 8.41 -9.60
CA THR A 45 6.86 7.08 -9.18
C THR A 45 8.39 7.03 -9.07
N ARG A 46 9.11 7.79 -9.89
CA ARG A 46 10.57 7.96 -9.81
C ARG A 46 11.08 8.48 -8.46
N PHE A 47 10.23 9.15 -7.67
CA PHE A 47 10.59 9.62 -6.33
C PHE A 47 10.45 8.53 -5.27
N TRP A 48 9.69 7.47 -5.57
CA TRP A 48 9.53 6.31 -4.71
C TRP A 48 10.57 5.23 -5.01
N PHE A 49 10.76 4.84 -6.27
CA PHE A 49 11.81 3.91 -6.68
C PHE A 49 12.35 4.23 -8.08
N PRO A 50 13.59 3.82 -8.40
CA PRO A 50 14.16 4.04 -9.73
C PRO A 50 13.39 3.26 -10.80
N CYS A 51 12.78 3.96 -11.75
CA CYS A 51 12.07 3.35 -12.89
C CYS A 51 12.08 4.28 -14.11
N VAL A 52 11.79 3.72 -15.28
CA VAL A 52 11.41 4.52 -16.45
C VAL A 52 9.97 4.98 -16.24
N ASP A 53 9.82 6.17 -15.68
CA ASP A 53 8.53 6.73 -15.30
C ASP A 53 7.92 7.47 -16.49
N SER A 54 7.30 6.69 -17.37
CA SER A 54 6.61 7.07 -18.61
C SER A 54 5.36 6.23 -18.79
N TYR A 55 4.29 6.82 -19.32
CA TYR A 55 3.07 6.10 -19.68
C TYR A 55 3.22 5.17 -20.90
N SER A 56 4.29 5.33 -21.69
CA SER A 56 4.57 4.47 -22.84
C SER A 56 5.14 3.10 -22.46
N GLU A 57 5.78 3.01 -21.30
CA GLU A 57 6.46 1.79 -20.87
C GLU A 57 5.54 0.95 -20.00
N LEU A 58 5.08 -0.18 -20.52
CA LEU A 58 4.17 -1.09 -19.83
C LEU A 58 4.91 -2.31 -19.30
N CYS A 59 4.82 -2.53 -17.98
CA CYS A 59 5.48 -3.64 -17.30
C CYS A 59 4.46 -4.48 -16.50
N ARG A 60 4.81 -5.74 -16.28
CA ARG A 60 4.17 -6.56 -15.23
C ARG A 60 4.91 -6.37 -13.91
N TRP A 61 4.21 -6.45 -12.80
CA TRP A 61 4.77 -6.13 -11.49
C TRP A 61 4.62 -7.27 -10.51
N LYS A 62 5.71 -7.56 -9.79
CA LYS A 62 5.71 -8.32 -8.54
C LYS A 62 6.17 -7.36 -7.46
N LEU A 63 5.34 -7.15 -6.45
CA LEU A 63 5.56 -6.14 -5.42
C LEU A 63 5.54 -6.81 -4.04
N GLU A 64 6.53 -6.51 -3.22
CA GLU A 64 6.68 -7.11 -1.88
C GLU A 64 6.86 -6.01 -0.84
N PHE A 65 5.97 -5.98 0.14
CA PHE A 65 5.94 -4.94 1.17
C PHE A 65 5.94 -5.54 2.56
N THR A 66 7.07 -5.43 3.26
CA THR A 66 7.18 -5.78 4.68
C THR A 66 6.81 -4.58 5.55
N VAL A 67 5.76 -4.74 6.35
CA VAL A 67 5.23 -3.71 7.26
C VAL A 67 5.09 -4.27 8.67
N ASP A 68 4.87 -3.38 9.64
CA ASP A 68 4.51 -3.77 11.01
C ASP A 68 3.23 -4.64 11.01
N ALA A 69 3.15 -5.62 11.92
CA ALA A 69 2.04 -6.56 11.97
C ALA A 69 0.66 -5.88 12.14
N ALA A 70 0.63 -4.73 12.81
CA ALA A 70 -0.60 -3.93 13.01
C ALA A 70 -0.98 -3.05 11.80
N MET A 71 -0.14 -2.98 10.76
CA MET A 71 -0.37 -2.19 9.56
C MET A 71 -0.86 -3.07 8.41
N VAL A 72 -1.52 -2.49 7.42
CA VAL A 72 -1.91 -3.15 6.16
C VAL A 72 -1.26 -2.40 5.01
N ALA A 73 -0.64 -3.12 4.09
CA ALA A 73 -0.10 -2.57 2.85
C ALA A 73 -1.07 -2.87 1.69
N ILE A 74 -1.47 -1.82 0.97
CA ILE A 74 -2.38 -1.86 -0.18
C ILE A 74 -1.60 -1.38 -1.39
N SER A 75 -1.63 -2.14 -2.47
CA SER A 75 -0.98 -1.78 -3.73
C SER A 75 -1.79 -2.36 -4.91
N ASN A 76 -1.26 -2.21 -6.12
CA ASN A 76 -1.93 -2.65 -7.34
C ASN A 76 -1.70 -4.14 -7.62
N GLY A 77 -2.72 -4.79 -8.16
CA GLY A 77 -2.70 -6.21 -8.50
C GLY A 77 -3.36 -7.09 -7.44
N ASP A 78 -3.29 -8.39 -7.66
CA ASP A 78 -3.88 -9.39 -6.78
C ASP A 78 -2.97 -9.62 -5.57
N LEU A 79 -3.54 -9.64 -4.37
CA LEU A 79 -2.84 -10.06 -3.17
C LEU A 79 -2.70 -11.59 -3.20
N VAL A 80 -1.52 -12.09 -3.56
CA VAL A 80 -1.29 -13.53 -3.72
C VAL A 80 -0.95 -14.22 -2.40
N GLU A 81 -0.25 -13.51 -1.50
CA GLU A 81 0.22 -14.08 -0.24
C GLU A 81 0.47 -13.00 0.81
N THR A 82 0.26 -13.35 2.08
CA THR A 82 0.73 -12.57 3.23
C THR A 82 1.48 -13.47 4.20
N VAL A 83 2.75 -13.18 4.43
CA VAL A 83 3.64 -14.01 5.28
C VAL A 83 4.09 -13.22 6.50
N TYR A 84 3.95 -13.78 7.70
CA TYR A 84 4.49 -13.18 8.91
C TYR A 84 5.97 -13.49 9.08
N THR A 85 6.73 -12.54 9.66
CA THR A 85 8.09 -12.83 10.11
C THR A 85 8.05 -13.85 11.25
N HIS A 86 9.15 -14.59 11.46
CA HIS A 86 9.22 -15.64 12.49
C HIS A 86 8.89 -15.11 13.90
N ASP A 87 9.20 -13.85 14.20
CA ASP A 87 8.91 -13.19 15.47
C ASP A 87 7.48 -12.59 15.55
N MET A 88 6.66 -12.76 14.50
CA MET A 88 5.30 -12.24 14.35
C MET A 88 5.18 -10.71 14.46
N ARG A 89 6.28 -9.96 14.40
CA ARG A 89 6.28 -8.49 14.55
C ARG A 89 5.99 -7.75 13.26
N LYS A 90 6.25 -8.40 12.12
CA LYS A 90 6.04 -7.84 10.78
C LYS A 90 5.32 -8.85 9.92
N LYS A 91 4.75 -8.35 8.83
CA LYS A 91 4.20 -9.18 7.75
C LYS A 91 4.57 -8.61 6.40
N THR A 92 4.79 -9.49 5.45
CA THR A 92 5.10 -9.17 4.05
C THR A 92 3.89 -9.48 3.20
N PHE A 93 3.41 -8.46 2.48
CA PHE A 93 2.36 -8.61 1.46
C PHE A 93 3.02 -8.83 0.10
N HIS A 94 2.59 -9.87 -0.61
CA HIS A 94 3.03 -10.17 -1.97
C HIS A 94 1.89 -9.85 -2.94
N TYR A 95 2.08 -8.82 -3.75
CA TYR A 95 1.14 -8.43 -4.81
C TYR A 95 1.67 -8.83 -6.19
N MET A 96 0.78 -9.27 -7.06
CA MET A 96 1.08 -9.58 -8.45
C MET A 96 0.13 -8.84 -9.39
N LEU A 97 0.68 -8.03 -10.29
CA LEU A 97 -0.06 -7.34 -11.34
C LEU A 97 0.38 -7.88 -12.72
N PRO A 98 -0.32 -8.89 -13.26
CA PRO A 98 0.03 -9.52 -14.53
C PRO A 98 -0.39 -8.69 -15.75
N ILE A 99 -1.26 -7.70 -15.56
CA ILE A 99 -1.73 -6.78 -16.60
C ILE A 99 -0.64 -5.72 -16.84
N PRO A 100 -0.11 -5.56 -18.07
CA PRO A 100 0.91 -4.55 -18.37
C PRO A 100 0.45 -3.15 -17.98
N THR A 101 1.18 -2.54 -17.05
CA THR A 101 0.80 -1.27 -16.41
C THR A 101 2.04 -0.36 -16.31
N ALA A 102 1.87 0.90 -16.65
CA ALA A 102 2.93 1.90 -16.53
C ALA A 102 3.33 2.13 -15.07
N ALA A 103 4.62 2.38 -14.80
CA ALA A 103 5.12 2.64 -13.45
C ALA A 103 4.37 3.81 -12.77
N SER A 104 3.92 4.79 -13.56
CA SER A 104 3.15 5.94 -13.09
C SER A 104 1.78 5.59 -12.48
N ASN A 105 1.30 4.36 -12.66
CA ASN A 105 0.04 3.86 -12.09
C ASN A 105 0.25 2.94 -10.87
N ILE A 106 1.50 2.69 -10.46
CA ILE A 106 1.80 1.87 -9.28
C ILE A 106 1.75 2.77 -8.05
N SER A 107 1.00 2.33 -7.05
CA SER A 107 0.70 3.05 -5.82
C SER A 107 0.89 2.15 -4.61
N LEU A 108 1.08 2.77 -3.46
CA LEU A 108 1.22 2.09 -2.17
C LEU A 108 0.52 2.92 -1.10
N ALA A 109 -0.31 2.28 -0.28
CA ALA A 109 -0.83 2.84 0.96
C ALA A 109 -0.56 1.87 2.11
N ILE A 110 0.01 2.38 3.19
CA ILE A 110 0.32 1.62 4.40
C ILE A 110 -0.27 2.38 5.60
N GLY A 111 -1.03 1.69 6.42
CA GLY A 111 -1.63 2.28 7.62
C GLY A 111 -2.36 1.24 8.45
N PRO A 112 -2.88 1.62 9.63
CA PRO A 112 -3.64 0.71 10.50
C PRO A 112 -5.07 0.55 9.95
N PHE A 113 -5.21 0.08 8.72
CA PHE A 113 -6.50 0.06 8.04
C PHE A 113 -7.42 -1.03 8.59
N GLU A 114 -8.68 -0.68 8.82
CA GLU A 114 -9.78 -1.62 8.95
C GLU A 114 -10.25 -2.02 7.55
N ILE A 115 -10.57 -3.30 7.38
CA ILE A 115 -10.94 -3.91 6.10
C ILE A 115 -12.44 -4.21 6.12
N LEU A 116 -13.16 -3.73 5.10
CA LEU A 116 -14.56 -4.04 4.86
C LEU A 116 -14.70 -4.70 3.50
N VAL A 117 -15.09 -5.98 3.48
CA VAL A 117 -15.52 -6.63 2.24
C VAL A 117 -16.95 -6.17 1.95
N ASP A 118 -17.21 -5.76 0.71
CA ASP A 118 -18.53 -5.29 0.31
C ASP A 118 -19.57 -6.44 0.46
N PRO A 119 -20.74 -6.15 1.05
CA PRO A 119 -21.75 -7.18 1.32
C PRO A 119 -22.45 -7.72 0.07
N TYR A 120 -22.45 -6.97 -1.03
CA TYR A 120 -23.11 -7.34 -2.30
C TYR A 120 -22.11 -7.78 -3.36
N MET A 121 -20.89 -7.24 -3.34
CA MET A 121 -19.82 -7.52 -4.30
C MET A 121 -18.57 -8.04 -3.59
N HIS A 122 -18.47 -9.35 -3.37
CA HIS A 122 -17.37 -9.95 -2.60
C HIS A 122 -15.95 -9.69 -3.16
N GLU A 123 -15.83 -9.29 -4.43
CA GLU A 123 -14.57 -8.90 -5.06
C GLU A 123 -14.14 -7.47 -4.70
N VAL A 124 -15.03 -6.66 -4.11
CA VAL A 124 -14.75 -5.29 -3.69
C VAL A 124 -14.36 -5.27 -2.22
N THR A 125 -13.16 -4.76 -1.96
CA THR A 125 -12.63 -4.58 -0.60
C THR A 125 -12.33 -3.11 -0.34
N HIS A 126 -12.86 -2.60 0.76
CA HIS A 126 -12.66 -1.23 1.21
C HIS A 126 -11.72 -1.17 2.42
N PHE A 127 -11.00 -0.06 2.52
CA PHE A 127 -10.02 0.19 3.58
C PHE A 127 -10.23 1.59 4.16
N CYS A 128 -10.33 1.69 5.48
CA CYS A 128 -10.39 2.99 6.17
C CYS A 128 -9.51 3.00 7.41
N LEU A 129 -9.22 4.19 7.94
CA LEU A 129 -8.56 4.29 9.24
C LEU A 129 -9.50 3.76 10.35
N PRO A 130 -8.94 3.36 11.51
CA PRO A 130 -9.74 2.85 12.61
C PRO A 130 -10.78 3.88 13.05
N GLN A 131 -11.93 3.40 13.55
CA GLN A 131 -13.07 4.21 14.02
C GLN A 131 -13.88 4.89 12.92
N LEU A 132 -13.48 4.75 11.64
CA LEU A 132 -14.23 5.29 10.50
C LEU A 132 -15.08 4.23 9.79
N LEU A 133 -15.06 2.96 10.24
CA LEU A 133 -15.80 1.87 9.63
C LEU A 133 -17.32 2.11 9.49
N PRO A 134 -18.03 2.71 10.48
CA PRO A 134 -19.45 3.02 10.31
C PRO A 134 -19.69 4.00 9.14
N LEU A 135 -18.86 5.05 9.04
CA LEU A 135 -18.95 6.03 7.96
C LEU A 135 -18.64 5.39 6.60
N LEU A 136 -17.65 4.49 6.55
CA LEU A 136 -17.31 3.78 5.31
C LEU A 136 -18.48 2.93 4.81
N LYS A 137 -19.18 2.22 5.70
CA LYS A 137 -20.35 1.41 5.33
C LYS A 137 -21.45 2.26 4.69
N ASP A 138 -21.71 3.44 5.25
CA ASP A 138 -22.72 4.34 4.72
C ASP A 138 -22.30 4.89 3.35
N THR A 139 -21.04 5.30 3.18
CA THR A 139 -20.55 5.90 1.93
C THR A 139 -20.39 4.92 0.78
N THR A 140 -20.20 3.62 1.05
CA THR A 140 -20.08 2.59 0.01
C THR A 140 -21.38 1.82 -0.22
N SER A 141 -22.42 2.05 0.58
CA SER A 141 -23.69 1.30 0.55
C SER A 141 -24.33 1.23 -0.83
N ASP A 142 -24.23 2.30 -1.62
CA ASP A 142 -24.83 2.41 -2.94
C ASP A 142 -23.88 2.04 -4.09
N LEU A 143 -22.64 1.61 -3.82
CA LEU A 143 -21.64 1.33 -4.84
C LEU A 143 -22.09 0.23 -5.83
N HIS A 144 -22.76 -0.80 -5.31
CA HIS A 144 -23.31 -1.90 -6.11
C HIS A 144 -24.36 -1.46 -7.14
N LYS A 145 -24.92 -0.24 -7.02
CA LYS A 145 -25.92 0.28 -7.96
C LYS A 145 -25.31 0.93 -9.20
N VAL A 146 -24.00 1.13 -9.23
CA VAL A 146 -23.28 1.77 -10.35
C VAL A 146 -22.83 0.75 -11.40
N PHE A 147 -22.80 -0.54 -11.05
CA PHE A 147 -22.44 -1.65 -11.92
C PHE A 147 -23.68 -2.46 -12.30
#